data_AF-W2K2K3-F1
#
_entry.id   AF-W2K2K3-F1
#
_cell.length_a   1.000
_cell.length_b   1.000
_cell.length_c   1.000
_cell.angle_alpha   90.00
_cell.angle_beta   90.00
_cell.angle_gamma   90.00
#
_symmetry.space_group_name_H-M   'P 1'
#
loop_
_entity.id
_entity.type
_entity.pdbx_description
1 polymer ?
#
loop_
_entity_poly.entity_id
_entity_poly.type
_entity_poly.pdbx_seq_one_letter_code
_entity_poly.pdbx_strand_id
1 'polypeptide(L)'
;METRSSKEKSSAPERESNIAHPIFTPMPPPEITSTSHAALVKWRKERKIFEDIMTARCLTSGEDDNTVTRSVKNSFDRKLLEIWRRLRWQIAVEDIDDA
;
A
#
# COMPACT_ATOMS: atom_id res chain seq x y z
N MET A 1 -33.93 34.58 2.19
CA MET A 1 -32.75 34.15 2.98
C MET A 1 -32.38 32.77 2.48
N GLU A 2 -31.17 32.65 1.95
CA GLU A 2 -30.67 31.55 1.13
C GLU A 2 -30.23 30.32 1.95
N THR A 3 -29.80 29.31 1.18
CA THR A 3 -28.94 28.14 1.48
C THR A 3 -29.70 26.81 1.68
N ARG A 4 -29.33 25.66 1.10
CA ARG A 4 -28.31 25.26 0.10
C ARG A 4 -28.63 23.80 -0.29
N SER A 5 -29.16 23.54 -1.47
CA SER A 5 -29.28 22.17 -1.99
C SER A 5 -27.97 21.78 -2.66
N SER A 6 -27.19 20.91 -2.02
CA SER A 6 -25.87 20.50 -2.51
C SER A 6 -25.98 19.31 -3.46
N LYS A 7 -25.88 19.66 -4.74
CA LYS A 7 -25.37 18.89 -5.89
C LYS A 7 -24.82 17.49 -5.58
N GLU A 8 -25.59 16.45 -5.89
CA GLU A 8 -25.05 15.12 -6.20
C GLU A 8 -24.29 15.20 -7.52
N LYS A 9 -22.97 14.95 -7.50
CA LYS A 9 -22.15 14.87 -8.71
C LYS A 9 -21.78 13.41 -8.93
N SER A 10 -22.47 12.82 -9.90
CA SER A 10 -22.32 11.46 -10.43
C SER A 10 -20.85 11.09 -10.66
N SER A 11 -20.50 9.86 -10.30
CA SER A 11 -19.16 9.28 -10.36
C SER A 11 -18.68 9.14 -11.81
N ALA A 12 -17.47 9.60 -12.11
CA ALA A 12 -16.78 9.27 -13.35
C ALA A 12 -15.95 7.99 -13.16
N PRO A 13 -15.85 7.11 -14.19
CA PRO A 13 -15.14 5.84 -14.06
C PRO A 13 -13.64 6.06 -13.96
N GLU A 14 -13.02 5.37 -12.99
CA GLU A 14 -11.57 5.29 -12.79
C GLU A 14 -10.91 4.73 -14.05
N ARG A 15 -10.30 5.63 -14.82
CA ARG A 15 -9.42 5.24 -15.91
C ARG A 15 -8.08 4.95 -15.26
N GLU A 16 -7.76 3.66 -15.07
CA GLU A 16 -6.39 3.20 -14.87
C GLU A 16 -5.58 3.65 -16.07
N SER A 17 -5.06 4.87 -15.96
CA SER A 17 -4.13 5.46 -16.88
C SER A 17 -2.79 4.87 -16.51
N ASN A 18 -2.18 4.14 -17.46
CA ASN A 18 -0.76 3.81 -17.43
C ASN A 18 0.03 5.14 -17.46
N ILE A 19 0.07 5.82 -16.31
CA ILE A 19 0.85 7.02 -16.12
C ILE A 19 2.29 6.51 -16.01
N ALA A 20 3.11 6.86 -17.00
CA ALA A 20 4.55 6.83 -16.84
C ALA A 20 4.88 7.77 -15.68
N HIS A 21 5.09 7.21 -14.49
CA HIS A 21 5.40 7.98 -13.31
C HIS A 21 6.82 8.55 -13.51
N PRO A 22 7.00 9.87 -13.47
CA PRO A 22 8.34 10.43 -13.54
C PRO A 22 9.15 9.86 -12.37
N ILE A 23 10.41 9.50 -12.63
CA ILE A 23 11.32 8.80 -11.71
C ILE A 23 11.42 9.51 -10.33
N PHE A 24 11.16 10.81 -10.31
CA PHE A 24 11.21 11.68 -9.13
C PHE A 24 9.92 11.78 -8.31
N THR A 25 8.81 11.14 -8.70
CA THR A 25 7.62 11.11 -7.84
C THR A 25 7.89 10.19 -6.64
N PRO A 26 7.77 10.67 -5.39
CA PRO A 26 7.82 9.80 -4.22
C PRO A 26 6.64 8.83 -4.29
N MET A 27 6.91 7.55 -4.60
CA MET A 27 5.91 6.51 -4.52
C MET A 27 5.84 6.01 -3.08
N PRO A 28 4.71 6.17 -2.37
CA PRO A 28 4.59 5.62 -1.03
C PRO A 28 4.49 4.09 -1.09
N PRO A 29 5.06 3.37 -0.11
CA PRO A 29 4.86 1.93 0.00
C PRO A 29 3.38 1.58 0.18
N PRO A 30 2.86 0.54 -0.51
CA PRO A 30 1.45 0.17 -0.41
C PRO A 30 1.11 -0.45 0.95
N GLU A 31 -0.09 -0.14 1.44
CA GLU A 31 -0.58 -0.58 2.75
C GLU A 31 -1.69 -1.64 2.63
N ILE A 32 -1.65 -2.63 3.53
CA ILE A 32 -2.73 -3.61 3.70
C ILE A 32 -3.74 -3.01 4.67
N THR A 33 -4.83 -2.48 4.12
CA THR A 33 -5.94 -1.88 4.89
C THR A 33 -7.09 -2.86 5.16
N SER A 34 -7.08 -4.00 4.49
CA SER A 34 -8.10 -5.06 4.63
C SER A 34 -7.52 -6.42 4.30
N THR A 35 -8.03 -7.46 4.96
CA THR A 35 -7.69 -8.87 4.71
C THR A 35 -8.68 -9.60 3.81
N SER A 36 -9.58 -8.85 3.15
CA SER A 36 -10.40 -9.42 2.09
C SER A 36 -9.52 -9.90 0.93
N HIS A 37 -9.96 -10.95 0.24
CA HIS A 37 -9.23 -11.50 -0.91
C HIS A 37 -8.93 -10.42 -1.96
N ALA A 38 -9.92 -9.57 -2.28
CA ALA A 38 -9.77 -8.49 -3.25
C ALA A 38 -8.70 -7.47 -2.84
N ALA A 39 -8.67 -7.07 -1.56
CA ALA A 39 -7.68 -6.12 -1.06
C ALA A 39 -6.26 -6.71 -1.10
N LEU A 40 -6.10 -7.97 -0.72
CA LEU A 40 -4.79 -8.64 -0.75
C LEU A 40 -4.28 -8.87 -2.18
N VAL A 41 -5.16 -9.20 -3.12
CA VAL A 41 -4.80 -9.31 -4.54
C VAL A 41 -4.38 -7.95 -5.11
N LYS A 42 -5.12 -6.88 -4.79
CA LYS A 42 -4.77 -5.52 -5.21
C LYS A 42 -3.40 -5.11 -4.65
N TRP A 43 -3.22 -5.25 -3.33
CA TRP A 43 -1.98 -4.92 -2.67
C TRP A 43 -0.78 -5.69 -3.23
N ARG A 44 -0.95 -6.98 -3.55
CA ARG A 44 0.13 -7.79 -4.15
C ARG A 44 0.58 -7.24 -5.51
N LYS A 45 -0.36 -6.73 -6.32
CA LYS A 45 -0.04 -6.09 -7.61
C LYS A 45 0.68 -4.76 -7.40
N GLU A 46 0.18 -3.93 -6.50
CA GLU A 46 0.77 -2.62 -6.17
C GLU A 46 2.17 -2.76 -5.58
N ARG A 47 2.38 -3.74 -4.69
CA ARG A 47 3.68 -4.05 -4.11
C ARG A 47 4.71 -4.41 -5.17
N LYS A 48 4.34 -5.26 -6.13
CA LYS A 48 5.26 -5.64 -7.21
C LYS A 48 5.70 -4.42 -8.02
N ILE A 49 4.76 -3.53 -8.37
CA ILE A 49 5.07 -2.30 -9.10
C ILE A 49 5.97 -1.37 -8.27
N PHE A 50 5.71 -1.26 -6.97
CA PHE A 50 6.53 -0.48 -6.05
C PHE A 50 7.96 -1.02 -5.98
N GLU A 51 8.12 -2.32 -5.76
CA GLU A 51 9.43 -3.00 -5.69
C GLU A 51 10.20 -2.84 -7.01
N ASP A 52 9.57 -3.10 -8.17
CA ASP A 52 10.21 -2.95 -9.49
C ASP A 52 10.75 -1.51 -9.70
N ILE A 53 10.00 -0.50 -9.24
CA ILE A 53 10.41 0.91 -9.36
C ILE A 53 11.50 1.27 -8.35
N MET A 54 11.43 0.75 -7.11
CA MET A 54 12.46 0.98 -6.10
C MET A 54 13.78 0.33 -6.51
N THR A 55 13.76 -0.91 -7.03
CA THR A 55 14.96 -1.58 -7.54
C THR A 55 15.59 -0.80 -8.69
N ALA A 56 14.80 -0.28 -9.64
CA ALA A 56 15.33 0.56 -10.72
C ALA A 56 15.98 1.86 -10.19
N ARG A 57 15.43 2.44 -9.13
CA ARG A 57 16.02 3.61 -8.46
C ARG A 57 17.32 3.24 -7.74
N CYS A 58 17.34 2.15 -6.99
CA CYS A 58 18.52 1.66 -6.28
C CYS A 58 19.70 1.41 -7.24
N LEU A 59 19.45 0.85 -8.42
CA LEU A 59 20.47 0.68 -9.47
C LEU A 59 21.09 2.01 -9.93
N THR A 60 20.33 3.11 -9.85
CA THR A 60 20.79 4.44 -10.24
C THR A 60 21.49 5.17 -9.09
N SER A 61 20.98 5.05 -7.87
CA SER A 61 21.51 5.74 -6.67
C SER A 61 22.66 4.99 -5.99
N GLY A 62 22.77 3.67 -6.17
CA GLY A 62 23.65 2.79 -5.40
C GLY A 62 23.13 2.43 -3.99
N GLU A 63 21.85 2.69 -3.71
CA GLU A 63 21.20 2.38 -2.44
C GLU A 63 20.89 0.87 -2.34
N ASP A 64 20.87 0.32 -1.12
CA ASP A 64 20.51 -1.07 -0.89
C ASP A 64 18.98 -1.27 -1.02
N ASP A 65 18.55 -2.18 -1.90
CA ASP A 65 17.14 -2.44 -2.20
C ASP A 65 16.33 -2.85 -0.95
N ASN A 66 16.97 -3.58 -0.04
CA ASN A 66 16.34 -4.02 1.21
C ASN A 66 16.08 -2.86 2.20
N THR A 67 16.78 -1.73 2.04
CA THR A 67 16.53 -0.53 2.86
C THR A 67 15.41 0.35 2.31
N VAL A 68 15.07 0.19 1.02
CA VAL A 68 14.08 1.02 0.33
C VAL A 68 12.70 0.36 0.31
N THR A 69 12.65 -0.98 0.43
CA THR A 69 11.42 -1.75 0.45
C THR A 69 10.81 -1.85 1.86
N ARG A 70 9.47 -2.01 1.93
CA ARG A 70 8.74 -2.13 3.20
C ARG A 70 8.33 -3.59 3.42
N SER A 71 8.63 -4.14 4.59
CA SER A 71 8.28 -5.51 4.95
C SER A 71 6.76 -5.76 4.95
N VAL A 72 6.30 -7.01 4.80
CA VAL A 72 4.86 -7.37 4.77
C VAL A 72 4.20 -6.99 6.09
N LYS A 73 4.82 -7.34 7.21
CA LYS A 73 4.40 -6.97 8.57
C LYS A 73 4.21 -5.47 8.69
N ASN A 74 5.20 -4.70 8.24
CA ASN A 74 5.13 -3.26 8.31
C ASN A 74 4.11 -2.67 7.35
N SER A 75 3.75 -3.36 6.26
CA SER A 75 2.71 -2.92 5.33
C SER A 75 1.29 -2.99 5.89
N PHE A 76 1.03 -3.74 6.96
CA PHE A 76 -0.29 -3.72 7.58
C PHE A 76 -0.61 -2.36 8.22
N ASP A 77 -1.86 -1.93 8.07
CA ASP A 77 -2.39 -0.90 8.96
C ASP A 77 -2.23 -1.36 10.42
N ARG A 78 -1.75 -0.46 11.28
CA ARG A 78 -1.42 -0.80 12.67
C ARG A 78 -2.62 -1.30 13.46
N LYS A 79 -3.81 -0.72 13.23
CA LYS A 79 -5.03 -1.15 13.92
C LYS A 79 -5.48 -2.51 13.38
N LEU A 80 -5.39 -2.72 12.07
CA LEU A 80 -5.70 -4.01 11.46
C LEU A 80 -4.79 -5.11 12.01
N LEU A 81 -3.48 -4.88 12.09
CA LEU A 81 -2.51 -5.84 12.60
C LEU A 81 -2.80 -6.20 14.07
N GLU A 82 -3.09 -5.21 14.92
CA GLU A 82 -3.40 -5.44 16.33
C GLU A 82 -4.71 -6.24 16.52
N ILE A 83 -5.74 -5.96 15.71
CA ILE A 83 -6.99 -6.72 15.73
C ILE A 83 -6.73 -8.17 15.31
N TRP A 84 -5.95 -8.39 14.25
CA TRP A 84 -5.63 -9.73 13.75
C TRP A 84 -4.79 -10.53 14.73
N ARG A 85 -3.77 -9.90 15.32
CA ARG A 85 -2.96 -10.47 16.39
C ARG A 85 -3.84 -10.98 17.53
N ARG A 86 -4.74 -10.13 18.03
CA ARG A 86 -5.62 -10.47 19.17
C ARG A 86 -6.64 -11.55 18.85
N LEU A 87 -7.27 -11.50 17.67
CA LEU A 87 -8.44 -12.32 17.38
C LEU A 87 -8.12 -13.63 16.64
N ARG A 88 -7.02 -13.68 15.89
CA ARG A 88 -6.71 -14.79 14.98
C ARG A 88 -5.43 -15.50 15.35
N TRP A 89 -4.33 -14.77 15.56
CA TRP A 89 -3.00 -15.39 15.66
C TRP A 89 -2.55 -15.70 17.09
N GLN A 90 -2.99 -14.94 18.10
CA GLN A 90 -2.61 -15.13 19.52
C GLN A 90 -1.09 -15.09 19.80
N ILE A 91 -0.31 -14.46 18.92
CA ILE A 91 1.16 -14.27 19.05
C ILE A 91 1.50 -12.82 19.36
N ALA A 92 2.70 -12.53 19.85
CA ALA A 92 3.14 -11.14 20.00
C ALA A 92 3.43 -10.50 18.63
N VAL A 93 3.33 -9.18 18.51
CA VAL A 93 3.64 -8.51 17.23
C VAL A 93 5.12 -8.69 16.91
N GLU A 94 5.95 -8.71 17.94
CA GLU A 94 7.39 -8.91 17.90
C GLU A 94 7.76 -10.26 17.30
N ASP A 95 6.93 -11.29 17.53
CA ASP A 95 7.12 -12.66 17.04
C ASP A 95 6.64 -12.88 15.60
N ILE A 96 6.01 -11.87 14.98
CA ILE A 96 5.63 -11.92 13.56
C ILE A 96 6.86 -11.65 12.72
N ASP A 97 7.27 -12.63 11.93
CA ASP A 97 8.35 -12.52 10.94
C ASP A 97 7.78 -12.42 9.52
N ASP A 98 8.60 -11.95 8.59
CA ASP A 98 8.29 -11.79 7.17
C ASP A 98 8.76 -12.99 6.31
N ALA A 99 9.49 -13.95 6.92
CA ALA A 99 10.08 -15.14 6.29
C ALA A 99 9.15 -16.36 6.14
#